data_AF-A0A1C4KVG8-F1
#
_entry.id   AF-A0A1C4KVG8-F1
#
_cell.length_a   1.000
_cell.length_b   1.000
_cell.length_c   1.000
_cell.angle_alpha   90.00
_cell.angle_beta   90.00
_cell.angle_gamma   90.00
#
_symmetry.space_group_name_H-M   'P 1'
#
loop_
_entity.id
_entity.type
_entity.pdbx_description
1 polymer ?
#
loop_
_entity_poly.entity_id
_entity_poly.type
_entity_poly.pdbx_seq_one_letter_code
_entity_poly.pdbx_strand_id
1 'polypeptide(L)'
;MSGRLAARWVIVVGVALFALSAVLYAVAPDDSPSRQVELTVISEKKDGACDVRWTDPFTDEPRSGHYRCDPDRGASLKPHAEDGVSPYGTDYAWAYADRGHRGELIPPDDPLEGGPLIDASDTVLLVALLITLTGLVWAAVNTTRRLSDATLRRARDLATAAARLLADHRRATAAVVTAWAPLHEEGVRARLRSVPAESLPHGEALHAAGLLSADDVRDAATGTADGIAGLDPAAAAEVRAALTPVTARACAQTLVPLEGGRPGADPAALLGALRVLVAAGPQAGGAVAWAADVAARLTPDVFATATAPPGAVEPRARSAAKRHIRQVLATVDKNASHVFAHTSADLVRGAVPGDAADRHDVAGRPSAYYAVLDEATLPARRACAHSAGAAPSGLRPRVSLLKPLRAPAGSRPPTR
;
A
#
# COMPACT_ATOMS: atom_id res chain seq x y z
N MET A 1 -6.21 -22.24 22.42
CA MET A 1 -5.37 -22.87 21.36
C MET A 1 -5.06 -21.85 20.28
N SER A 2 -3.80 -21.73 19.82
CA SER A 2 -3.50 -20.82 18.70
C SER A 2 -4.22 -21.31 17.45
N GLY A 3 -4.80 -20.42 16.65
CA GLY A 3 -5.55 -20.80 15.44
C GLY A 3 -4.73 -21.63 14.43
N ARG A 4 -3.40 -21.64 14.54
CA ARG A 4 -2.52 -22.51 13.73
C ARG A 4 -2.57 -23.97 14.13
N LEU A 5 -2.67 -24.24 15.44
CA LEU A 5 -2.81 -25.59 15.96
C LEU A 5 -4.17 -26.15 15.51
N ALA A 6 -5.23 -25.37 15.67
CA ALA A 6 -6.56 -25.74 15.19
C ALA A 6 -6.59 -26.01 13.67
N ALA A 7 -6.02 -25.12 12.84
CA ALA A 7 -6.00 -25.33 11.38
C ALA A 7 -5.20 -26.57 10.96
N ARG A 8 -4.06 -26.81 11.60
CA ARG A 8 -3.25 -28.02 11.38
C ARG A 8 -4.01 -29.28 11.75
N TRP A 9 -4.68 -29.28 12.90
CA TRP A 9 -5.49 -30.42 13.34
C TRP A 9 -6.68 -30.67 12.41
N VAL A 10 -7.34 -29.63 11.90
CA VAL A 10 -8.43 -29.78 10.91
C VAL A 10 -7.93 -30.45 9.63
N ILE A 11 -6.77 -30.05 9.10
CA ILE A 11 -6.18 -30.70 7.91
C ILE A 11 -5.77 -32.15 8.22
N VAL A 12 -5.13 -32.39 9.37
CA VAL A 12 -4.74 -33.74 9.79
C VAL A 12 -5.94 -34.67 9.93
N VAL A 13 -7.03 -34.19 10.52
CA VAL A 13 -8.30 -34.94 10.63
C VAL A 13 -8.89 -35.20 9.26
N GLY A 14 -8.91 -34.21 8.36
CA GLY A 14 -9.38 -34.40 6.98
C GLY A 14 -8.58 -35.47 6.23
N VAL A 15 -7.25 -35.44 6.31
CA VAL A 15 -6.37 -36.45 5.70
C VAL A 15 -6.56 -37.82 6.35
N ALA A 16 -6.72 -37.89 7.67
CA ALA A 16 -6.96 -39.15 8.37
C ALA A 16 -8.30 -39.78 7.96
N LEU A 17 -9.36 -38.97 7.79
CA LEU A 17 -10.66 -39.44 7.31
C LEU A 17 -10.59 -39.90 5.85
N PHE A 18 -9.82 -39.21 5.00
CA PHE A 18 -9.57 -39.63 3.63
C PHE A 18 -8.86 -41.00 3.58
N ALA A 19 -7.81 -41.17 4.40
CA ALA A 19 -7.11 -42.45 4.52
C ALA A 19 -8.03 -43.55 5.08
N LEU A 20 -8.91 -43.22 6.03
CA LEU A 20 -9.90 -44.15 6.55
C LEU A 20 -10.91 -44.59 5.48
N SER A 21 -11.39 -43.68 4.62
CA SER A 21 -12.23 -44.02 3.48
C SER A 21 -11.51 -44.98 2.52
N ALA A 22 -10.25 -44.71 2.19
CA ALA A 22 -9.45 -45.61 1.35
C ALA A 22 -9.28 -47.01 1.98
N VAL A 23 -9.11 -47.09 3.30
CA VAL A 23 -9.05 -48.37 4.02
C VAL A 23 -10.41 -49.07 3.99
N LEU A 24 -11.52 -48.36 4.26
CA LEU A 24 -12.89 -48.91 4.20
C LEU A 24 -13.20 -49.48 2.82
N TYR A 25 -12.77 -48.79 1.76
CA TYR A 25 -12.91 -49.27 0.39
C TYR A 25 -12.05 -50.52 0.12
N ALA A 26 -10.80 -50.54 0.60
CA ALA A 26 -9.88 -51.67 0.37
C ALA A 26 -10.20 -52.93 1.20
N VAL A 27 -10.84 -52.77 2.37
CA VAL A 27 -11.26 -53.89 3.23
C VAL A 27 -12.74 -54.23 3.06
N ALA A 28 -13.47 -53.48 2.23
CA ALA A 28 -14.80 -53.89 1.80
C ALA A 28 -14.63 -55.29 1.21
N PRO A 29 -15.32 -56.30 1.76
CA PRO A 29 -15.18 -57.65 1.25
C PRO A 29 -15.49 -57.65 -0.25
N ASP A 30 -14.72 -58.41 -1.02
CA ASP A 30 -14.91 -58.66 -2.46
C ASP A 30 -16.23 -59.41 -2.75
N ASP A 31 -17.09 -59.52 -1.74
CA ASP A 31 -18.52 -59.77 -1.84
C ASP A 31 -19.18 -58.58 -2.54
N SER A 32 -18.75 -58.27 -3.78
CA SER A 32 -19.60 -57.52 -4.68
C SER A 32 -20.95 -58.23 -4.68
N PRO A 33 -22.06 -57.51 -4.44
CA PRO A 33 -23.40 -58.09 -4.47
C PRO A 33 -23.73 -58.68 -5.85
N SER A 34 -22.83 -58.50 -6.82
CA SER A 34 -22.92 -59.04 -8.15
C SER A 34 -21.58 -59.53 -8.70
N ARG A 35 -21.64 -60.46 -9.66
CA ARG A 35 -20.49 -60.81 -10.52
C ARG A 35 -20.79 -60.49 -11.96
N GLN A 36 -19.81 -59.94 -12.66
CA GLN A 36 -19.93 -59.71 -14.09
C GLN A 36 -19.95 -61.06 -14.81
N VAL A 37 -20.93 -61.24 -15.68
CA VAL A 37 -21.12 -62.44 -16.50
C VAL A 37 -21.21 -62.04 -17.96
N GLU A 38 -20.64 -62.87 -18.82
CA GLU A 38 -20.81 -62.75 -20.27
C GLU A 38 -22.14 -63.38 -20.69
N LEU A 39 -22.94 -62.61 -21.43
CA LEU A 39 -24.22 -63.01 -21.97
C LEU A 39 -24.06 -63.43 -23.42
N THR A 40 -24.52 -64.63 -23.75
CA THR A 40 -24.77 -65.03 -25.14
C THR A 40 -26.17 -64.57 -25.55
N VAL A 41 -26.24 -63.62 -26.48
CA VAL A 41 -27.51 -63.09 -26.98
C VAL A 41 -28.06 -64.02 -28.07
N ILE A 42 -29.18 -64.67 -27.77
CA ILE A 42 -29.86 -65.61 -28.68
C ILE A 42 -30.73 -64.83 -29.67
N SER A 43 -31.49 -63.88 -29.16
CA SER A 43 -32.39 -63.04 -29.96
C SER A 43 -32.40 -61.63 -29.37
N GLU A 44 -32.50 -60.62 -30.23
CA GLU A 44 -32.62 -59.22 -29.83
C GLU A 44 -33.75 -58.56 -30.63
N LYS A 45 -34.70 -57.95 -29.92
CA LYS A 45 -35.77 -57.14 -30.50
C LYS A 45 -35.29 -55.71 -30.71
N LYS A 46 -35.98 -54.97 -31.60
CA LYS A 46 -35.65 -53.57 -31.92
C LYS A 46 -35.76 -52.60 -30.74
N ASP A 47 -36.48 -52.97 -29.68
CA ASP A 47 -36.63 -52.19 -28.44
C ASP A 47 -35.51 -52.46 -27.41
N GLY A 48 -34.54 -53.32 -27.74
CA GLY A 48 -33.44 -53.73 -26.88
C GLY A 48 -33.77 -54.89 -25.94
N ALA A 49 -34.97 -55.47 -26.02
CA ALA A 49 -35.29 -56.69 -25.27
C ALA A 49 -34.61 -57.90 -25.91
N CYS A 50 -33.85 -58.65 -25.11
CA CYS A 50 -33.05 -59.78 -25.52
C CYS A 50 -33.44 -61.06 -24.81
N ASP A 51 -33.31 -62.17 -25.52
CA ASP A 51 -33.23 -63.50 -24.93
C ASP A 51 -31.76 -63.87 -24.83
N VAL A 52 -31.30 -64.10 -23.60
CA VAL A 52 -29.89 -64.34 -23.32
C VAL A 52 -29.68 -65.66 -22.62
N ARG A 53 -28.50 -66.24 -22.81
CA ARG A 53 -27.99 -67.38 -22.07
C ARG A 53 -26.68 -67.00 -21.41
N TRP A 54 -26.50 -67.37 -20.16
CA TRP A 54 -25.26 -67.14 -19.41
C TRP A 54 -24.94 -68.35 -18.55
N THR A 55 -23.69 -68.46 -18.13
CA THR A 55 -23.28 -69.44 -17.12
C THR A 55 -23.39 -68.78 -15.75
N ASP A 56 -24.13 -69.40 -14.82
CA ASP A 56 -24.21 -68.94 -13.44
C ASP A 56 -22.80 -68.99 -12.81
N PRO A 57 -22.23 -67.85 -12.40
CA PRO A 57 -20.85 -67.79 -11.94
C PRO A 57 -20.64 -68.42 -10.55
N PHE A 58 -21.71 -68.90 -9.91
CA PHE A 58 -21.68 -69.53 -8.59
C PHE A 58 -21.95 -71.03 -8.61
N THR A 59 -22.69 -71.52 -9.61
CA THR A 59 -23.03 -72.95 -9.75
C THR A 59 -22.46 -73.59 -11.01
N ASP A 60 -21.89 -72.79 -11.92
CA ASP A 60 -21.44 -73.19 -13.26
C ASP A 60 -22.57 -73.76 -14.15
N GLU A 61 -23.84 -73.58 -13.75
CA GLU A 61 -24.99 -74.07 -14.51
C GLU A 61 -25.41 -73.08 -15.61
N PRO A 62 -25.74 -73.56 -16.82
CA PRO A 62 -26.26 -72.70 -17.87
C PRO A 62 -27.68 -72.23 -17.54
N ARG A 63 -27.90 -70.91 -17.58
CA ARG A 63 -29.20 -70.27 -17.39
C ARG A 63 -29.61 -69.50 -18.64
N SER A 64 -30.92 -69.32 -18.81
CA SER A 64 -31.48 -68.51 -19.89
C SER A 64 -32.64 -67.66 -19.39
N GLY A 65 -32.82 -66.47 -19.94
CA GLY A 65 -33.85 -65.55 -19.51
C GLY A 65 -33.94 -64.30 -20.37
N HIS A 66 -34.92 -63.46 -20.06
CA HIS A 66 -35.09 -62.16 -20.70
C HIS A 66 -34.17 -61.12 -20.04
N TYR A 67 -33.49 -60.33 -20.85
CA TYR A 67 -32.62 -59.24 -20.41
C TYR A 67 -32.81 -58.02 -21.32
N ARG A 68 -32.41 -56.83 -20.85
CA ARG A 68 -32.41 -55.63 -21.68
C ARG A 68 -30.97 -55.31 -22.06
N CYS A 69 -30.65 -55.59 -23.31
CA CYS A 69 -29.33 -55.38 -23.87
C CYS A 69 -28.97 -53.90 -23.99
N ASP A 70 -27.67 -53.58 -23.99
CA ASP A 70 -27.20 -52.24 -24.29
C ASP A 70 -27.50 -51.88 -25.77
N PRO A 71 -28.36 -50.88 -26.05
CA PRO A 71 -28.69 -50.50 -27.42
C PRO A 71 -27.49 -49.96 -28.18
N ASP A 72 -26.52 -49.37 -27.48
CA ASP A 72 -25.35 -48.69 -28.04
C ASP A 72 -24.17 -49.63 -28.30
N ARG A 73 -24.31 -50.94 -28.01
CA ARG A 73 -23.24 -51.90 -28.30
C ARG A 73 -22.93 -51.96 -29.79
N GLY A 74 -21.65 -52.18 -30.10
CA GLY A 74 -21.16 -52.27 -31.48
C GLY A 74 -21.91 -53.33 -32.30
N ALA A 75 -22.15 -53.04 -33.59
CA ALA A 75 -22.90 -53.92 -34.47
C ALA A 75 -22.34 -55.35 -34.50
N SER A 76 -21.02 -55.52 -34.41
CA SER A 76 -20.32 -56.82 -34.38
C SER A 76 -20.64 -57.69 -33.17
N LEU A 77 -21.23 -57.13 -32.11
CA LEU A 77 -21.65 -57.84 -30.90
C LEU A 77 -23.14 -58.22 -30.94
N LYS A 78 -23.88 -57.77 -31.97
CA LYS A 78 -25.29 -58.11 -32.17
C LYS A 78 -25.40 -59.43 -32.95
N PRO A 79 -26.45 -60.23 -32.73
CA PRO A 79 -26.64 -61.48 -33.48
C PRO A 79 -26.86 -61.18 -34.97
N HIS A 80 -26.04 -61.79 -35.84
CA HIS A 80 -26.14 -61.70 -37.29
C HIS A 80 -26.69 -63.01 -37.88
N ALA A 81 -28.00 -63.04 -38.16
CA ALA A 81 -28.65 -64.23 -38.70
C ALA A 81 -28.18 -64.59 -40.13
N GLU A 82 -27.64 -63.62 -40.89
CA GLU A 82 -27.36 -63.76 -42.32
C GLU A 82 -25.92 -64.22 -42.62
N ASP A 83 -24.99 -64.06 -41.68
CA ASP A 83 -23.54 -64.20 -41.97
C ASP A 83 -23.01 -65.63 -41.75
N GLY A 84 -23.82 -66.55 -41.21
CA GLY A 84 -23.51 -67.99 -41.11
C GLY A 84 -22.33 -68.39 -40.22
N VAL A 85 -21.56 -67.44 -39.68
CA VAL A 85 -20.33 -67.71 -38.90
C VAL A 85 -20.59 -67.78 -37.39
N SER A 86 -21.58 -67.06 -36.85
CA SER A 86 -22.10 -67.26 -35.49
C SER A 86 -23.48 -66.62 -35.37
N PRO A 87 -24.57 -67.39 -35.11
CA PRO A 87 -25.92 -66.82 -35.02
C PRO A 87 -26.16 -66.04 -33.71
N TYR A 88 -25.18 -65.96 -32.82
CA TYR A 88 -25.30 -65.40 -31.48
C TYR A 88 -24.50 -64.11 -31.31
N GLY A 89 -25.05 -63.16 -30.56
CA GLY A 89 -24.35 -61.96 -30.10
C GLY A 89 -23.73 -62.13 -28.71
N THR A 90 -23.00 -61.13 -28.26
CA THR A 90 -22.37 -61.08 -26.92
C THR A 90 -22.69 -59.76 -26.23
N ASP A 91 -23.04 -59.84 -24.95
CA ASP A 91 -23.22 -58.68 -24.07
C ASP A 91 -22.65 -58.98 -22.68
N TYR A 92 -22.59 -58.00 -21.79
CA TYR A 92 -22.19 -58.19 -20.40
C TYR A 92 -23.29 -57.75 -19.45
N ALA A 93 -23.49 -58.52 -18.39
CA ALA A 93 -24.40 -58.15 -17.32
C ALA A 93 -23.80 -58.51 -15.96
N TRP A 94 -24.54 -58.17 -14.91
CA TRP A 94 -24.19 -58.48 -13.53
C TRP A 94 -25.21 -59.48 -12.99
N ALA A 95 -24.76 -60.51 -12.28
CA ALA A 95 -25.63 -61.50 -11.65
C ALA A 95 -25.58 -61.38 -10.12
N TYR A 96 -26.73 -61.43 -9.43
CA TYR A 96 -26.80 -61.30 -7.97
C TYR A 96 -26.00 -62.41 -7.27
N ALA A 97 -25.23 -62.03 -6.24
CA ALA A 97 -24.47 -62.94 -5.38
C ALA A 97 -25.26 -63.36 -4.11
N ASP A 98 -26.27 -62.58 -3.73
CA ASP A 98 -27.05 -62.76 -2.50
C ASP A 98 -28.09 -63.90 -2.60
N ARG A 99 -28.38 -64.55 -1.48
CA ARG A 99 -29.00 -65.87 -1.37
C ARG A 99 -30.42 -65.99 -1.93
N GLY A 100 -31.18 -64.90 -2.01
CA GLY A 100 -32.56 -64.92 -2.51
C GLY A 100 -32.67 -65.00 -4.04
N HIS A 101 -31.72 -64.39 -4.76
CA HIS A 101 -31.73 -64.24 -6.22
C HIS A 101 -30.42 -64.70 -6.86
N ARG A 102 -29.64 -65.55 -6.17
CA ARG A 102 -28.29 -65.92 -6.60
C ARG A 102 -28.27 -66.46 -8.03
N GLY A 103 -27.43 -65.84 -8.87
CA GLY A 103 -27.23 -66.20 -10.27
C GLY A 103 -28.26 -65.59 -11.24
N GLU A 104 -29.27 -64.87 -10.77
CA GLU A 104 -30.19 -64.08 -11.60
C GLU A 104 -29.54 -62.78 -12.07
N LEU A 105 -29.86 -62.34 -13.28
CA LEU A 105 -29.32 -61.09 -13.84
C LEU A 105 -29.97 -59.88 -13.17
N ILE A 106 -29.13 -58.90 -12.82
CA ILE A 106 -29.55 -57.61 -12.27
C ILE A 106 -30.08 -56.74 -13.42
N PRO A 107 -31.32 -56.22 -13.32
CA PRO A 107 -31.84 -55.32 -14.32
C PRO A 107 -30.92 -54.10 -14.52
N PRO A 108 -30.69 -53.64 -15.75
CA PRO A 108 -29.77 -52.52 -16.01
C PRO A 108 -30.25 -51.18 -15.40
N ASP A 109 -31.55 -51.08 -15.10
CA ASP A 109 -32.16 -49.91 -14.46
C ASP A 109 -32.12 -49.98 -12.92
N ASP A 110 -31.63 -51.08 -12.34
CA ASP A 110 -31.46 -51.24 -10.89
C ASP A 110 -30.07 -50.69 -10.50
N PRO A 111 -29.98 -49.58 -9.75
CA PRO A 111 -28.70 -49.08 -9.29
C PRO A 111 -28.07 -50.17 -8.44
N LEU A 112 -26.92 -50.69 -8.86
CA LEU A 112 -26.13 -51.62 -8.06
C LEU A 112 -25.94 -50.97 -6.68
N GLU A 113 -26.69 -51.43 -5.68
CA GLU A 113 -26.57 -50.92 -4.32
C GLU A 113 -25.14 -51.23 -3.88
N GLY A 114 -24.33 -50.18 -3.75
CA GLY A 114 -23.03 -50.30 -3.11
C GLY A 114 -23.27 -50.90 -1.73
N GLY A 115 -22.50 -51.93 -1.36
CA GLY A 115 -22.62 -52.50 -0.01
C GLY A 115 -22.53 -51.38 1.05
N PRO A 116 -23.07 -51.57 2.26
CA PRO A 116 -23.14 -50.51 3.28
C PRO A 116 -21.77 -49.90 3.66
N LEU A 117 -20.68 -50.61 3.38
CA LEU A 117 -19.30 -50.14 3.52
C LEU A 117 -18.89 -49.14 2.42
N ILE A 118 -19.37 -49.29 1.19
CA ILE A 118 -19.13 -48.37 0.08
C ILE A 118 -19.89 -47.06 0.33
N ASP A 119 -21.17 -47.13 0.72
CA ASP A 119 -21.96 -45.94 1.09
C ASP A 119 -21.34 -45.18 2.28
N ALA A 120 -20.86 -45.91 3.28
CA ALA A 120 -20.13 -45.33 4.40
C ALA A 120 -18.80 -44.70 3.94
N SER A 121 -18.07 -45.35 3.02
CA SER A 121 -16.84 -44.80 2.44
C SER A 121 -17.08 -43.50 1.69
N ASP A 122 -18.10 -43.44 0.82
CA ASP A 122 -18.44 -42.24 0.04
C ASP A 122 -18.86 -41.08 0.95
N THR A 123 -19.63 -41.37 1.99
CA THR A 123 -19.99 -40.38 3.00
C THR A 123 -18.77 -39.86 3.74
N VAL A 124 -17.87 -40.75 4.18
CA VAL A 124 -16.61 -40.36 4.86
C VAL A 124 -15.71 -39.55 3.93
N LEU A 125 -15.63 -39.91 2.65
CA LEU A 125 -14.86 -39.22 1.64
C LEU A 125 -15.37 -37.78 1.41
N LEU A 126 -16.68 -37.60 1.24
CA LEU A 126 -17.29 -36.28 1.08
C LEU A 126 -17.04 -35.39 2.31
N VAL A 127 -17.19 -35.94 3.51
CA VAL A 127 -16.91 -35.23 4.77
C VAL A 127 -15.42 -34.87 4.87
N ALA A 128 -14.52 -35.81 4.55
CA ALA A 128 -13.08 -35.58 4.55
C ALA A 128 -12.66 -34.46 3.58
N LEU A 129 -13.25 -34.44 2.38
CA LEU A 129 -12.98 -33.43 1.36
C LEU A 129 -13.42 -32.04 1.84
N LEU A 130 -14.63 -31.91 2.39
CA LEU A 130 -15.14 -30.64 2.91
C LEU A 130 -14.28 -30.10 4.07
N ILE A 131 -13.90 -30.96 5.01
CA ILE A 131 -13.02 -30.60 6.14
C ILE A 131 -11.65 -30.12 5.62
N THR A 132 -11.07 -30.85 4.67
CA THR A 132 -9.75 -30.53 4.10
C THR A 132 -9.78 -29.21 3.33
N LEU A 133 -10.79 -28.99 2.49
CA LEU A 133 -10.98 -27.74 1.74
C LEU A 133 -11.17 -26.55 2.69
N THR A 134 -11.99 -26.70 3.72
CA THR A 134 -12.20 -25.65 4.74
C THR A 134 -10.90 -25.33 5.47
N GLY A 135 -10.12 -26.37 5.84
CA GLY A 135 -8.80 -26.23 6.46
C GLY A 135 -7.80 -25.50 5.56
N LEU A 136 -7.77 -25.83 4.27
CA LEU A 136 -6.91 -25.19 3.26
C LEU A 136 -7.28 -23.72 3.05
N VAL A 137 -8.57 -23.41 2.84
CA VAL A 137 -9.05 -22.03 2.70
C VAL A 137 -8.73 -21.22 3.95
N TRP A 138 -8.97 -21.78 5.14
CA TRP A 138 -8.64 -21.10 6.39
C TRP A 138 -7.13 -20.87 6.56
N ALA A 139 -6.30 -21.85 6.20
CA ALA A 139 -4.84 -21.72 6.21
C ALA A 139 -4.36 -20.64 5.22
N ALA A 140 -4.89 -20.63 3.99
CA ALA A 140 -4.55 -19.65 2.95
C ALA A 140 -4.97 -18.22 3.33
N VAL A 141 -6.14 -18.04 3.95
CA VAL A 141 -6.58 -16.74 4.48
C VAL A 141 -5.68 -16.29 5.64
N ASN A 142 -5.16 -17.22 6.43
CA ASN A 142 -4.32 -16.88 7.58
C ASN A 142 -2.84 -16.64 7.20
N THR A 143 -2.33 -17.26 6.13
CA THR A 143 -0.99 -17.00 5.59
C THR A 143 -0.94 -15.65 4.89
N THR A 144 -1.93 -15.31 4.07
CA THR A 144 -2.07 -14.00 3.41
C THR A 144 -2.20 -12.84 4.40
N ARG A 145 -2.68 -13.11 5.62
CA ARG A 145 -2.71 -12.12 6.72
C ARG A 145 -1.35 -11.79 7.30
N ARG A 146 -0.30 -12.60 7.10
CA ARG A 146 1.06 -12.24 7.53
C ARG A 146 1.68 -11.28 6.54
N LEU A 147 2.34 -10.24 7.04
CA LEU A 147 3.35 -9.60 6.22
C LEU A 147 4.54 -10.56 6.21
N SER A 148 5.09 -10.80 5.02
CA SER A 148 6.41 -11.43 4.93
C SER A 148 7.45 -10.47 5.48
N ASP A 149 8.55 -11.00 6.01
CA ASP A 149 9.67 -10.16 6.47
C ASP A 149 10.25 -9.35 5.31
N ALA A 150 10.20 -9.88 4.08
CA ALA A 150 10.59 -9.16 2.88
C ALA A 150 9.70 -7.93 2.61
N THR A 151 8.38 -8.05 2.81
CA THR A 151 7.44 -6.92 2.69
C THR A 151 7.73 -5.86 3.75
N LEU A 152 7.99 -6.27 5.00
CA LEU A 152 8.35 -5.33 6.08
C LEU A 152 9.68 -4.64 5.82
N ARG A 153 10.72 -5.38 5.36
CA ARG A 153 12.00 -4.80 4.97
C ARG A 153 11.82 -3.77 3.86
N ARG A 154 11.15 -4.15 2.77
CA ARG A 154 10.88 -3.24 1.64
C ARG A 154 10.12 -1.97 2.07
N ALA A 155 9.14 -2.10 2.95
CA ALA A 155 8.43 -0.93 3.49
C ALA A 155 9.34 -0.03 4.33
N ARG A 156 10.23 -0.61 5.14
CA ARG A 156 11.21 0.15 5.91
C ARG A 156 12.23 0.83 5.01
N ASP A 157 12.79 0.13 4.03
CA ASP A 157 13.75 0.69 3.08
C ASP A 157 13.17 1.88 2.33
N LEU A 158 11.91 1.76 1.88
CA LEU A 158 11.16 2.85 1.27
C LEU A 158 10.96 4.04 2.23
N ALA A 159 10.52 3.79 3.47
CA ALA A 159 10.32 4.83 4.47
C ALA A 159 11.64 5.54 4.84
N THR A 160 12.73 4.78 4.97
CA THR A 160 14.07 5.30 5.25
C THR A 160 14.60 6.14 4.08
N ALA A 161 14.43 5.67 2.84
CA ALA A 161 14.82 6.43 1.65
C ALA A 161 14.03 7.75 1.53
N ALA A 162 12.72 7.71 1.78
CA ALA A 162 11.86 8.90 1.80
C ALA A 162 12.30 9.88 2.90
N ALA A 163 12.50 9.41 4.13
CA ALA A 163 12.95 10.25 5.25
C ALA A 163 14.32 10.89 4.98
N ARG A 164 15.24 10.15 4.35
CA ARG A 164 16.56 10.64 3.96
C ARG A 164 16.45 11.75 2.91
N LEU A 165 15.69 11.53 1.83
CA LEU A 165 15.44 12.56 0.82
C LEU A 165 14.86 13.84 1.43
N LEU A 166 13.86 13.71 2.32
CA LEU A 166 13.26 14.87 2.99
C LEU A 166 14.24 15.60 3.91
N ALA A 167 15.19 14.91 4.52
CA ALA A 167 16.23 15.53 5.33
C ALA A 167 17.27 16.26 4.46
N ASP A 168 17.70 15.66 3.34
CA ASP A 168 18.61 16.27 2.38
C ASP A 168 18.01 17.51 1.74
N HIS A 169 16.75 17.44 1.31
CA HIS A 169 16.04 18.59 0.75
C HIS A 169 15.93 19.74 1.77
N ARG A 170 15.59 19.44 3.04
CA ARG A 170 15.57 20.44 4.12
C ARG A 170 16.93 21.08 4.37
N ARG A 171 18.02 20.32 4.28
CA ARG A 171 19.39 20.88 4.38
C ARG A 171 19.71 21.79 3.21
N ALA A 172 19.37 21.38 1.99
CA ALA A 172 19.61 22.18 0.78
C ALA A 172 18.80 23.50 0.81
N THR A 173 17.52 23.47 1.18
CA THR A 173 16.71 24.69 1.31
C THR A 173 17.17 25.57 2.47
N ALA A 174 17.58 24.99 3.59
CA ALA A 174 18.18 25.75 4.68
C ALA A 174 19.47 26.46 4.25
N ALA A 175 20.33 25.82 3.47
CA ALA A 175 21.54 26.46 2.93
C ALA A 175 21.21 27.67 2.04
N VAL A 176 20.18 27.56 1.19
CA VAL A 176 19.68 28.70 0.40
C VAL A 176 19.19 29.83 1.30
N VAL A 177 18.35 29.53 2.29
CA VAL A 177 17.84 30.55 3.22
C VAL A 177 18.96 31.22 4.01
N THR A 178 19.96 30.45 4.48
CA THR A 178 21.12 30.98 5.20
C THR A 178 21.96 31.92 4.33
N ALA A 179 22.20 31.56 3.05
CA ALA A 179 22.95 32.41 2.13
C ALA A 179 22.14 33.62 1.65
N TRP A 180 20.82 33.48 1.51
CA TRP A 180 19.91 34.53 1.06
C TRP A 180 19.62 35.59 2.12
N ALA A 181 19.45 35.18 3.39
CA ALA A 181 19.04 36.05 4.48
C ALA A 181 19.87 37.34 4.64
N PRO A 182 21.23 37.32 4.66
CA PRO A 182 22.00 38.55 4.78
C PRO A 182 21.83 39.48 3.58
N LEU A 183 21.75 38.93 2.36
CA LEU A 183 21.54 39.69 1.12
C LEU A 183 20.16 40.35 1.09
N HIS A 184 19.14 39.63 1.55
CA HIS A 184 17.77 40.14 1.65
C HIS A 184 17.66 41.23 2.72
N GLU A 185 18.25 41.02 3.91
CA GLU A 185 18.23 42.03 4.98
C GLU A 185 18.94 43.32 4.57
N GLU A 186 20.08 43.23 3.88
CA GLU A 186 20.76 44.41 3.33
C GLU A 186 19.88 45.16 2.30
N GLY A 187 19.17 44.41 1.45
CA GLY A 187 18.20 44.97 0.51
C GLY A 187 17.03 45.66 1.20
N VAL A 188 16.50 45.05 2.27
CA VAL A 188 15.43 45.63 3.10
C VAL A 188 15.92 46.91 3.77
N ARG A 189 17.11 46.88 4.39
CA ARG A 189 17.77 48.06 4.97
C ARG A 189 17.93 49.18 3.95
N ALA A 190 18.46 48.87 2.77
CA ALA A 190 18.62 49.86 1.71
C ALA A 190 17.28 50.49 1.30
N ARG A 191 16.20 49.70 1.28
CA ARG A 191 14.86 50.19 0.96
C ARG A 191 14.27 51.03 2.09
N LEU A 192 14.43 50.61 3.35
CA LEU A 192 13.99 51.39 4.51
C LEU A 192 14.77 52.71 4.66
N ARG A 193 16.07 52.72 4.35
CA ARG A 193 16.88 53.96 4.28
C ARG A 193 16.36 54.96 3.25
N SER A 194 15.65 54.50 2.22
CA SER A 194 15.03 55.39 1.22
C SER A 194 13.69 55.98 1.66
N VAL A 195 13.13 55.51 2.77
CA VAL A 195 11.87 56.02 3.35
C VAL A 195 12.23 57.03 4.45
N PRO A 196 11.97 58.34 4.26
CA PRO A 196 12.27 59.34 5.28
C PRO A 196 11.50 59.07 6.57
N ALA A 197 12.12 59.27 7.73
CA ALA A 197 11.44 59.14 9.02
C ALA A 197 10.25 60.12 9.16
N GLU A 198 10.31 61.25 8.45
CA GLU A 198 9.23 62.25 8.33
C GLU A 198 7.93 61.69 7.74
N SER A 199 7.99 60.56 7.03
CA SER A 199 6.80 59.88 6.49
C SER A 199 6.06 59.01 7.53
N LEU A 200 6.64 58.84 8.72
CA LEU A 200 6.04 58.12 9.84
C LEU A 200 5.33 59.11 10.79
N PRO A 201 4.40 58.62 11.65
CA PRO A 201 3.86 59.44 12.74
C PRO A 201 4.97 60.05 13.58
N HIS A 202 4.76 61.27 14.09
CA HIS A 202 5.76 62.00 14.88
C HIS A 202 7.09 62.24 14.15
N GLY A 203 7.05 62.36 12.82
CA GLY A 203 8.22 62.54 11.96
C GLY A 203 9.19 63.65 12.38
N GLU A 204 8.68 64.81 12.80
CA GLU A 204 9.51 65.92 13.31
C GLU A 204 10.28 65.55 14.59
N ALA A 205 9.64 64.83 15.51
CA ALA A 205 10.26 64.36 16.74
C ALA A 205 11.30 63.26 16.48
N LEU A 206 11.04 62.36 15.51
CA LEU A 206 12.02 61.37 15.05
C LEU A 206 13.25 62.05 14.43
N HIS A 207 13.03 63.07 13.59
CA HIS A 207 14.11 63.86 13.00
C HIS A 207 14.93 64.60 14.08
N ALA A 208 14.26 65.22 15.06
CA ALA A 208 14.92 65.87 16.20
C ALA A 208 15.74 64.89 17.06
N ALA A 209 15.34 63.62 17.11
CA ALA A 209 16.08 62.53 17.75
C ALA A 209 17.24 61.99 16.90
N GLY A 210 17.49 62.55 15.71
CA GLY A 210 18.56 62.15 14.80
C GLY A 210 18.22 60.91 13.95
N LEU A 211 16.95 60.48 13.92
CA LEU A 211 16.49 59.35 13.11
C LEU A 211 16.00 59.89 11.77
N LEU A 212 16.77 59.65 10.70
CA LEU A 212 16.52 60.27 9.39
C LEU A 212 15.69 59.37 8.47
N SER A 213 15.71 58.06 8.71
CA SER A 213 15.05 57.06 7.87
C SER A 213 14.24 56.05 8.68
N ALA A 214 13.34 55.33 8.00
CA ALA A 214 12.60 54.23 8.60
C ALA A 214 13.52 53.08 9.09
N ASP A 215 14.74 52.96 8.54
CA ASP A 215 15.73 51.99 9.02
C ASP A 215 16.32 52.41 10.37
N ASP A 216 16.65 53.70 10.54
CA ASP A 216 17.13 54.25 11.81
C ASP A 216 16.06 54.07 12.91
N VAL A 217 14.79 54.34 12.56
CA VAL A 217 13.65 54.14 13.46
C VAL A 217 13.46 52.66 13.81
N ARG A 218 13.67 51.76 12.86
CA ARG A 218 13.61 50.30 13.08
C ARG A 218 14.73 49.84 14.01
N ASP A 219 15.97 50.24 13.76
CA ASP A 219 17.11 49.87 14.59
C ASP A 219 16.93 50.42 16.02
N ALA A 220 16.51 51.68 16.15
CA ALA A 220 16.17 52.29 17.45
C ALA A 220 15.05 51.52 18.18
N ALA A 221 13.99 51.12 17.48
CA ALA A 221 12.87 50.38 18.06
C ALA A 221 13.23 48.95 18.52
N THR A 222 14.30 48.35 17.97
CA THR A 222 14.79 47.03 18.39
C THR A 222 15.77 47.09 19.57
N GLY A 223 16.48 48.22 19.74
CA GLY A 223 17.55 48.37 20.73
C GLY A 223 17.10 48.68 22.16
N THR A 224 15.88 49.21 22.35
CA THR A 224 15.43 49.71 23.65
C THR A 224 14.06 49.16 24.04
N ALA A 225 14.01 48.47 25.19
CA ALA A 225 12.74 48.08 25.82
C ALA A 225 11.88 49.31 26.20
N ASP A 226 12.54 50.44 26.49
CA ASP A 226 11.94 51.66 27.01
C ASP A 226 11.32 52.59 25.95
N GLY A 227 11.38 52.23 24.67
CA GLY A 227 10.80 53.01 23.56
C GLY A 227 11.84 53.74 22.72
N ILE A 228 11.36 54.51 21.74
CA ILE A 228 12.21 55.27 20.80
C ILE A 228 12.61 56.57 21.49
N ALA A 229 13.91 56.88 21.52
CA ALA A 229 14.44 58.07 22.18
C ALA A 229 13.73 59.34 21.67
N GLY A 230 13.29 60.20 22.59
CA GLY A 230 12.57 61.44 22.26
C GLY A 230 11.05 61.29 22.09
N LEU A 231 10.50 60.07 22.17
CA LEU A 231 9.06 59.83 22.11
C LEU A 231 8.52 59.32 23.45
N ASP A 232 7.31 59.74 23.80
CA ASP A 232 6.56 59.11 24.90
C ASP A 232 6.11 57.69 24.50
N PRO A 233 5.68 56.84 25.46
CA PRO A 233 5.29 55.46 25.17
C PRO A 233 4.13 55.30 24.17
N ALA A 234 3.20 56.25 24.12
CA ALA A 234 2.05 56.21 23.20
C ALA A 234 2.49 56.57 21.78
N ALA A 235 3.29 57.63 21.63
CA ALA A 235 3.91 58.01 20.36
C ALA A 235 4.84 56.91 19.83
N ALA A 236 5.66 56.30 20.69
CA ALA A 236 6.51 55.17 20.33
C ALA A 236 5.70 53.92 19.92
N ALA A 237 4.51 53.70 20.50
CA ALA A 237 3.60 52.63 20.08
C ALA A 237 2.99 52.92 18.70
N GLU A 238 2.57 54.16 18.44
CA GLU A 238 2.04 54.60 17.15
C GLU A 238 3.08 54.47 16.03
N VAL A 239 4.31 54.90 16.28
CA VAL A 239 5.43 54.74 15.33
C VAL A 239 5.70 53.27 15.03
N ARG A 240 5.74 52.39 16.03
CA ARG A 240 5.93 50.94 15.81
C ARG A 240 4.79 50.32 15.00
N ALA A 241 3.55 50.74 15.28
CA ALA A 241 2.39 50.30 14.51
C ALA A 241 2.47 50.75 13.05
N ALA A 242 2.93 51.97 12.77
CA ALA A 242 3.13 52.48 11.41
C ALA A 242 4.35 51.89 10.69
N LEU A 243 5.41 51.56 11.43
CA LEU A 243 6.62 50.94 10.89
C LEU A 243 6.38 49.50 10.43
N THR A 244 5.42 48.80 11.05
CA THR A 244 5.02 47.43 10.71
C THR A 244 4.69 47.25 9.21
N PRO A 245 3.69 47.94 8.63
CA PRO A 245 3.35 47.80 7.21
C PRO A 245 4.46 48.32 6.28
N VAL A 246 5.26 49.30 6.71
CA VAL A 246 6.41 49.80 5.93
C VAL A 246 7.48 48.72 5.80
N THR A 247 7.83 48.07 6.92
CA THR A 247 8.80 46.97 6.94
C THR A 247 8.27 45.76 6.18
N ALA A 248 7.00 45.38 6.37
CA ALA A 248 6.38 44.28 5.62
C ALA A 248 6.41 44.52 4.10
N ARG A 249 6.13 45.77 3.66
CA ARG A 249 6.25 46.16 2.26
C ARG A 249 7.69 46.11 1.76
N ALA A 250 8.66 46.56 2.57
CA ALA A 250 10.07 46.47 2.24
C ALA A 250 10.53 45.00 2.09
N CYS A 251 10.16 44.10 3.02
CA CYS A 251 10.41 42.66 2.92
C CYS A 251 9.84 42.07 1.62
N ALA A 252 8.59 42.42 1.27
CA ALA A 252 7.89 41.88 0.10
C ALA A 252 8.49 42.36 -1.23
N GLN A 253 8.90 43.63 -1.31
CA GLN A 253 9.40 44.27 -2.53
C GLN A 253 10.91 44.12 -2.73
N THR A 254 11.65 43.60 -1.74
CA THR A 254 13.08 43.37 -1.86
C THR A 254 13.34 42.09 -2.64
N LEU A 255 14.00 42.24 -3.80
CA LEU A 255 14.51 41.15 -4.62
C LEU A 255 16.03 41.07 -4.45
N VAL A 256 16.56 39.86 -4.31
CA VAL A 256 18.01 39.61 -4.29
C VAL A 256 18.45 39.34 -5.73
N PRO A 257 19.18 40.27 -6.37
CA PRO A 257 19.68 40.05 -7.73
C PRO A 257 20.73 38.94 -7.72
N LEU A 258 20.57 37.98 -8.63
CA LEU A 258 21.54 36.89 -8.84
C LEU A 258 22.65 37.26 -9.83
N GLU A 259 22.38 38.26 -10.68
CA GLU A 259 23.27 38.76 -11.72
C GLU A 259 23.75 40.17 -11.36
N GLY A 260 25.03 40.32 -11.02
CA GLY A 260 25.62 41.63 -10.70
C GLY A 260 25.54 41.97 -9.22
N GLY A 261 26.61 41.67 -8.49
CA GLY A 261 26.77 42.09 -7.11
C GLY A 261 26.89 43.61 -7.02
N ARG A 262 26.17 44.22 -6.07
CA ARG A 262 26.63 45.48 -5.48
C ARG A 262 28.03 45.26 -4.89
N PRO A 263 28.94 46.24 -4.95
CA PRO A 263 30.24 46.10 -4.29
C PRO A 263 30.03 45.83 -2.79
N GLY A 264 30.42 44.63 -2.33
CA GLY A 264 30.36 44.20 -0.91
C GLY A 264 29.47 43.01 -0.59
N ALA A 265 28.54 42.63 -1.47
CA ALA A 265 27.66 41.48 -1.28
C ALA A 265 28.02 40.37 -2.27
N ASP A 266 28.65 39.29 -1.79
CA ASP A 266 29.04 38.16 -2.64
C ASP A 266 27.89 37.13 -2.76
N PRO A 267 27.19 37.05 -3.90
CA PRO A 267 26.14 36.07 -4.11
C PRO A 267 26.67 34.65 -4.34
N ALA A 268 27.99 34.42 -4.39
CA ALA A 268 28.56 33.10 -4.70
C ALA A 268 28.02 31.98 -3.78
N ALA A 269 27.91 32.25 -2.48
CA ALA A 269 27.34 31.28 -1.54
C ALA A 269 25.86 30.95 -1.86
N LEU A 270 25.07 31.96 -2.24
CA LEU A 270 23.67 31.78 -2.63
C LEU A 270 23.57 31.01 -3.95
N LEU A 271 24.38 31.37 -4.94
CA LEU A 271 24.43 30.71 -6.25
C LEU A 271 24.83 29.24 -6.12
N GLY A 272 25.85 28.93 -5.31
CA GLY A 272 26.25 27.55 -5.02
C GLY A 272 25.13 26.75 -4.38
N ALA A 273 24.42 27.32 -3.41
CA ALA A 273 23.28 26.67 -2.76
C ALA A 273 22.09 26.46 -3.72
N LEU A 274 21.75 27.45 -4.54
CA LEU A 274 20.68 27.34 -5.54
C LEU A 274 21.01 26.32 -6.62
N ARG A 275 22.27 26.25 -7.07
CA ARG A 275 22.71 25.29 -8.09
C ARG A 275 22.47 23.85 -7.68
N VAL A 276 22.60 23.51 -6.40
CA VAL A 276 22.28 22.16 -5.90
C VAL A 276 20.81 21.80 -6.16
N LEU A 277 19.90 22.71 -5.86
CA LEU A 277 18.46 22.50 -6.06
C LEU A 277 18.09 22.53 -7.56
N VAL A 278 18.70 23.42 -8.36
CA VAL A 278 18.47 23.49 -9.82
C VAL A 278 19.04 22.27 -10.54
N ALA A 279 20.20 21.76 -10.14
CA ALA A 279 20.84 20.59 -10.72
C ALA A 279 20.05 19.30 -10.43
N ALA A 280 19.39 19.21 -9.27
CA ALA A 280 18.45 18.11 -8.97
C ALA A 280 17.23 18.11 -9.92
N GLY A 281 16.96 19.25 -10.58
CA GLY A 281 15.98 19.38 -11.65
C GLY A 281 14.52 19.40 -11.19
N PRO A 282 13.58 19.63 -12.11
CA PRO A 282 12.14 19.73 -11.78
C PRO A 282 11.56 18.42 -11.25
N GLN A 283 12.16 17.28 -11.61
CA GLN A 283 11.75 15.97 -11.10
C GLN A 283 12.00 15.82 -9.60
N ALA A 284 12.96 16.55 -9.02
CA ALA A 284 13.23 16.53 -7.59
C ALA A 284 12.04 17.02 -6.76
N GLY A 285 11.32 18.05 -7.22
CA GLY A 285 10.11 18.54 -6.55
C GLY A 285 9.03 17.46 -6.45
N GLY A 286 8.80 16.73 -7.54
CA GLY A 286 7.88 15.60 -7.57
C GLY A 286 8.31 14.45 -6.65
N ALA A 287 9.61 14.13 -6.63
CA ALA A 287 10.17 13.10 -5.75
C ALA A 287 10.07 13.49 -4.27
N VAL A 288 10.30 14.75 -3.91
CA VAL A 288 10.16 15.28 -2.54
C VAL A 288 8.71 15.23 -2.08
N ALA A 289 7.76 15.67 -2.91
CA ALA A 289 6.33 15.60 -2.59
C ALA A 289 5.86 14.14 -2.40
N TRP A 290 6.34 13.24 -3.26
CA TRP A 290 6.04 11.82 -3.14
C TRP A 290 6.66 11.19 -1.89
N ALA A 291 7.93 11.51 -1.57
CA ALA A 291 8.56 11.09 -0.34
C ALA A 291 7.84 11.61 0.91
N ALA A 292 7.30 12.83 0.88
CA ALA A 292 6.49 13.38 1.95
C ALA A 292 5.20 12.57 2.17
N ASP A 293 4.48 12.21 1.09
CA ASP A 293 3.28 11.35 1.19
C ASP A 293 3.63 9.96 1.74
N VAL A 294 4.72 9.34 1.25
CA VAL A 294 5.20 8.05 1.74
C VAL A 294 5.57 8.11 3.23
N ALA A 295 6.32 9.14 3.65
CA ALA A 295 6.74 9.32 5.04
C ALA A 295 5.53 9.57 5.97
N ALA A 296 4.51 10.30 5.50
CA ALA A 296 3.28 10.53 6.25
C ALA A 296 2.45 9.25 6.42
N ARG A 297 2.51 8.31 5.46
CA ARG A 297 1.76 7.04 5.51
C ARG A 297 2.50 5.91 6.23
N LEU A 298 3.83 5.86 6.14
CA LEU A 298 4.68 4.83 6.73
C LEU A 298 5.38 5.34 7.99
N THR A 299 4.59 5.73 8.99
CA THR A 299 5.12 6.28 10.24
C THR A 299 5.74 5.18 11.12
N PRO A 300 6.65 5.52 12.05
CA PRO A 300 7.19 4.58 13.03
C PRO A 300 6.11 3.83 13.80
N ASP A 301 5.00 4.48 14.13
CA ASP A 301 3.87 3.87 14.86
C ASP A 301 3.15 2.79 14.06
N VAL A 302 3.03 2.96 12.74
CA VAL A 302 2.46 1.94 11.85
C VAL A 302 3.34 0.69 11.88
N PHE A 303 4.66 0.85 11.82
CA PHE A 303 5.59 -0.28 11.92
C PHE A 303 5.53 -0.94 13.30
N ALA A 304 5.60 -0.15 14.38
CA ALA A 304 5.51 -0.65 15.75
C ALA A 304 4.22 -1.46 15.97
N THR A 305 3.08 -0.94 15.52
CA THR A 305 1.78 -1.62 15.59
C THR A 305 1.75 -2.91 14.77
N ALA A 306 2.32 -2.89 13.55
CA ALA A 306 2.35 -4.05 12.67
C ALA A 306 3.22 -5.20 13.19
N THR A 307 4.32 -4.88 13.88
CA THR A 307 5.31 -5.85 14.40
C THR A 307 5.19 -6.14 15.89
N ALA A 308 4.25 -5.51 16.60
CA ALA A 308 4.05 -5.70 18.02
C ALA A 308 3.83 -7.19 18.40
N PRO A 309 4.39 -7.65 19.53
CA PRO A 309 4.24 -9.03 19.97
C PRO A 309 2.78 -9.36 20.31
N PRO A 310 2.35 -10.63 20.23
CA PRO A 310 0.99 -11.03 20.61
C PRO A 310 0.59 -10.47 21.99
N GLY A 311 -0.59 -9.86 22.08
CA GLY A 311 -1.09 -9.26 23.33
C GLY A 311 -0.72 -7.79 23.57
N ALA A 312 0.34 -7.26 22.93
CA ALA A 312 0.76 -5.86 23.15
C ALA A 312 -0.12 -4.80 22.46
N VAL A 313 -0.88 -5.20 21.43
CA VAL A 313 -1.82 -4.33 20.71
C VAL A 313 -3.06 -5.14 20.31
N GLU A 314 -4.18 -4.44 20.12
CA GLU A 314 -5.42 -5.08 19.66
C GLU A 314 -5.21 -5.81 18.32
N PRO A 315 -5.71 -7.05 18.14
CA PRO A 315 -5.57 -7.80 16.89
C PRO A 315 -6.10 -7.05 15.66
N ARG A 316 -7.15 -6.25 15.83
CA ARG A 316 -7.73 -5.41 14.76
C ARG A 316 -6.78 -4.30 14.33
N ALA A 317 -6.19 -3.56 15.28
CA ALA A 317 -5.21 -2.51 15.02
C ALA A 317 -3.96 -3.05 14.30
N ARG A 318 -3.42 -4.18 14.78
CA ARG A 318 -2.30 -4.86 14.10
C ARG A 318 -2.65 -5.24 12.66
N SER A 319 -3.84 -5.81 12.45
CA SER A 319 -4.27 -6.23 11.11
C SER A 319 -4.50 -5.02 10.19
N ALA A 320 -5.01 -3.91 10.73
CA ALA A 320 -5.16 -2.66 9.99
C ALA A 320 -3.80 -2.07 9.58
N ALA A 321 -2.83 -1.99 10.49
CA ALA A 321 -1.48 -1.52 10.19
C ALA A 321 -0.80 -2.39 9.10
N LYS A 322 -0.95 -3.71 9.18
CA LYS A 322 -0.46 -4.63 8.15
C LYS A 322 -1.12 -4.40 6.79
N ARG A 323 -2.44 -4.23 6.74
CA ARG A 323 -3.15 -3.92 5.48
C ARG A 323 -2.71 -2.57 4.92
N HIS A 324 -2.56 -1.56 5.78
CA HIS A 324 -2.08 -0.23 5.40
C HIS A 324 -0.70 -0.28 4.74
N ILE A 325 0.28 -0.98 5.33
CA ILE A 325 1.60 -1.16 4.71
C ILE A 325 1.50 -1.81 3.32
N ARG A 326 0.69 -2.87 3.17
CA ARG A 326 0.51 -3.52 1.85
C ARG A 326 -0.14 -2.58 0.85
N GLN A 327 -1.14 -1.81 1.25
CA GLN A 327 -1.82 -0.86 0.38
C GLN A 327 -0.85 0.20 -0.11
N VAL A 328 -0.04 0.79 0.77
CA VAL A 328 1.00 1.77 0.39
C VAL A 328 1.98 1.13 -0.59
N LEU A 329 2.49 -0.06 -0.31
CA LEU A 329 3.43 -0.75 -1.21
C LEU A 329 2.82 -1.18 -2.55
N ALA A 330 1.50 -1.37 -2.63
CA ALA A 330 0.80 -1.69 -3.87
C ALA A 330 0.58 -0.45 -4.74
N THR A 331 0.42 0.73 -4.12
CA THR A 331 0.24 2.01 -4.83
C THR A 331 1.57 2.65 -5.26
N VAL A 332 2.65 2.35 -4.55
CA VAL A 332 3.97 2.95 -4.79
C VAL A 332 4.71 2.14 -5.86
N ASP A 333 5.28 2.82 -6.86
CA ASP A 333 6.14 2.20 -7.88
C ASP A 333 7.27 1.38 -7.24
N LYS A 334 7.63 0.26 -7.87
CA LYS A 334 8.71 -0.60 -7.38
C LYS A 334 10.06 0.11 -7.31
N ASN A 335 10.26 1.15 -8.12
CA ASN A 335 11.49 1.93 -8.22
C ASN A 335 11.52 3.16 -7.31
N ALA A 336 10.47 3.43 -6.52
CA ALA A 336 10.37 4.63 -5.68
C ALA A 336 11.59 4.82 -4.76
N SER A 337 12.04 3.76 -4.09
CA SER A 337 13.24 3.81 -3.24
C SER A 337 14.50 4.22 -4.02
N HIS A 338 14.63 3.77 -5.27
CA HIS A 338 15.76 4.13 -6.13
C HIS A 338 15.68 5.59 -6.55
N VAL A 339 14.48 6.07 -6.93
CA VAL A 339 14.23 7.49 -7.23
C VAL A 339 14.60 8.36 -6.03
N PHE A 340 14.13 8.01 -4.83
CA PHE A 340 14.45 8.78 -3.62
C PHE A 340 15.96 8.80 -3.31
N ALA A 341 16.64 7.67 -3.47
CA ALA A 341 18.08 7.57 -3.25
C ALA A 341 18.87 8.38 -4.29
N HIS A 342 18.47 8.35 -5.55
CA HIS A 342 19.12 9.11 -6.62
C HIS A 342 18.95 10.62 -6.41
N THR A 343 17.72 11.09 -6.16
CA THR A 343 17.46 12.51 -5.86
C THR A 343 18.17 12.96 -4.59
N SER A 344 18.23 12.12 -3.55
CA SER A 344 19.02 12.39 -2.33
C SER A 344 20.51 12.54 -2.66
N ALA A 345 21.06 11.67 -3.50
CA ALA A 345 22.45 11.77 -3.93
C ALA A 345 22.71 13.06 -4.71
N ASP A 346 21.79 13.48 -5.59
CA ASP A 346 21.94 14.72 -6.37
C ASP A 346 21.90 15.97 -5.48
N LEU A 347 21.05 15.96 -4.44
CA LEU A 347 21.01 17.04 -3.43
C LEU A 347 22.26 17.08 -2.55
N VAL A 348 22.90 15.93 -2.28
CA VAL A 348 24.10 15.84 -1.42
C VAL A 348 25.39 16.07 -2.19
N ARG A 349 25.46 15.68 -3.46
CA ARG A 349 26.72 15.71 -4.23
C ARG A 349 27.30 17.13 -4.35
N GLY A 350 26.48 18.16 -4.10
CA GLY A 350 26.92 19.54 -3.92
C GLY A 350 27.43 20.15 -5.22
N ALA A 351 27.23 21.47 -5.39
CA ALA A 351 28.00 22.20 -6.38
C ALA A 351 29.41 22.37 -5.80
N VAL A 352 30.45 21.93 -6.54
CA VAL A 352 31.81 22.40 -6.26
C VAL A 352 31.80 23.90 -6.58
N PRO A 353 32.09 24.79 -5.61
CA PRO A 353 32.01 26.22 -5.83
C PRO A 353 32.91 26.63 -7.00
N GLY A 354 32.33 27.39 -7.95
CA GLY A 354 33.04 27.86 -9.13
C GLY A 354 32.36 29.09 -9.69
N ASP A 355 32.67 30.26 -9.13
CA ASP A 355 31.99 31.53 -9.37
C ASP A 355 31.75 31.88 -10.85
N ALA A 356 32.70 31.55 -11.74
CA ALA A 356 32.57 31.83 -13.17
C ALA A 356 31.60 30.88 -13.88
N ALA A 357 31.64 29.58 -13.54
CA ALA A 357 30.75 28.57 -14.12
C ALA A 357 29.32 28.73 -13.58
N ASP A 358 29.18 29.08 -12.30
CA ASP A 358 27.89 29.31 -11.65
C ASP A 358 27.15 30.50 -12.27
N ARG A 359 27.85 31.62 -12.50
CA ARG A 359 27.27 32.79 -13.19
C ARG A 359 26.84 32.49 -14.62
N HIS A 360 27.61 31.68 -15.35
CA HIS A 360 27.26 31.29 -16.71
C HIS A 360 26.00 30.41 -16.76
N ASP A 361 25.85 29.47 -15.82
CA ASP A 361 24.64 28.61 -15.74
C ASP A 361 23.39 29.42 -15.39
N VAL A 362 23.50 30.40 -14.49
CA VAL A 362 22.40 31.32 -14.16
C VAL A 362 21.97 32.11 -15.39
N ALA A 363 22.92 32.70 -16.12
CA ALA A 363 22.63 33.47 -17.34
C ALA A 363 21.95 32.62 -18.43
N GLY A 364 22.27 31.32 -18.49
CA GLY A 364 21.63 30.38 -19.41
C GLY A 364 20.22 29.97 -19.01
N ARG A 365 19.87 29.98 -17.71
CA ARG A 365 18.59 29.46 -17.19
C ARG A 365 18.04 30.29 -16.00
N PRO A 366 17.86 31.62 -16.13
CA PRO A 366 17.57 32.48 -14.99
C PRO A 366 16.24 32.15 -14.32
N SER A 367 15.22 31.76 -15.10
CA SER A 367 13.90 31.40 -14.59
C SER A 367 13.92 30.20 -13.63
N ALA A 368 14.81 29.22 -13.86
CA ALA A 368 14.94 28.05 -12.99
C ALA A 368 15.50 28.45 -11.61
N TYR A 369 16.51 29.32 -11.58
CA TYR A 369 17.09 29.82 -10.34
C TYR A 369 16.12 30.68 -9.54
N TYR A 370 15.41 31.62 -10.18
CA TYR A 370 14.45 32.46 -9.49
C TYR A 370 13.23 31.66 -8.99
N ALA A 371 12.77 30.64 -9.72
CA ALA A 371 11.69 29.76 -9.26
C ALA A 371 12.08 29.00 -7.97
N VAL A 372 13.28 28.40 -7.96
CA VAL A 372 13.82 27.70 -6.78
C VAL A 372 14.06 28.66 -5.61
N LEU A 373 14.57 29.86 -5.88
CA LEU A 373 14.79 30.88 -4.87
C LEU A 373 13.46 31.30 -4.22
N ASP A 374 12.43 31.57 -5.01
CA ASP A 374 11.12 31.96 -4.49
C ASP A 374 10.51 30.83 -3.64
N GLU A 375 10.54 29.59 -4.12
CA GLU A 375 10.03 28.43 -3.38
C GLU A 375 10.76 28.22 -2.04
N ALA A 376 12.10 28.24 -2.04
CA ALA A 376 12.90 28.00 -0.85
C ALA A 376 12.78 29.13 0.19
N THR A 377 12.62 30.38 -0.25
CA THR A 377 12.60 31.56 0.64
C THR A 377 11.20 32.01 1.04
N LEU A 378 10.14 31.46 0.44
CA LEU A 378 8.75 31.83 0.72
C LEU A 378 8.40 31.83 2.23
N PRO A 379 8.78 30.82 3.04
CA PRO A 379 8.53 30.84 4.49
C PRO A 379 9.27 31.98 5.20
N ALA A 380 10.53 32.24 4.82
CA ALA A 380 11.36 33.29 5.42
C ALA A 380 10.86 34.70 5.05
N ARG A 381 10.43 34.91 3.80
CA ARG A 381 9.80 36.16 3.35
C ARG A 381 8.51 36.45 4.10
N ARG A 382 7.68 35.41 4.34
CA ARG A 382 6.48 35.54 5.19
C ARG A 382 6.84 35.87 6.62
N ALA A 383 7.85 35.20 7.20
CA ALA A 383 8.32 35.48 8.55
C ALA A 383 8.78 36.94 8.69
N CYS A 384 9.60 37.47 7.78
CA CYS A 384 10.04 38.87 7.74
C CYS A 384 8.84 39.84 7.81
N ALA A 385 7.80 39.58 7.01
CA ALA A 385 6.59 40.40 6.99
C ALA A 385 5.77 40.32 8.30
N HIS A 386 5.82 39.19 9.02
CA HIS A 386 5.06 39.00 10.27
C HIS A 386 5.83 39.50 11.50
N SER A 387 7.16 39.34 11.54
CA SER A 387 8.01 39.85 12.62
C SER A 387 7.98 41.38 12.71
N ALA A 388 7.65 42.07 11.62
CA ALA A 388 7.43 43.50 11.63
C ALA A 388 6.28 43.96 12.55
N GLY A 389 5.27 43.10 12.79
CA GLY A 389 4.07 43.44 13.58
C GLY A 389 4.04 42.85 14.99
N ALA A 390 5.00 42.00 15.33
CA ALA A 390 5.11 41.45 16.67
C ALA A 390 5.84 42.45 17.56
N ALA A 391 5.09 43.32 18.24
CA ALA A 391 5.60 44.01 19.42
C ALA A 391 6.18 42.96 20.40
N PRO A 392 7.29 43.24 21.11
CA PRO A 392 7.89 42.29 22.04
C PRO A 392 6.91 42.05 23.18
N SER A 393 6.07 41.03 23.02
CA SER A 393 5.17 40.56 24.04
C SER A 393 6.02 39.70 24.95
N GLY A 394 6.39 40.23 26.12
CA GLY A 394 7.00 39.45 27.19
C GLY A 394 6.06 38.32 27.60
N LEU A 395 6.19 37.16 26.96
CA LEU A 395 5.40 35.97 27.25
C LEU A 395 6.30 34.75 27.21
N ARG A 396 6.54 34.22 28.41
CA ARG A 396 7.15 32.92 28.69
C ARG A 396 6.51 31.83 27.82
N PRO A 397 7.27 30.80 27.41
CA PRO A 397 6.73 29.68 26.65
C PRO A 397 5.67 28.94 27.48
N ARG A 398 4.42 29.02 27.04
CA ARG A 398 3.36 28.11 27.49
C ARG A 398 3.61 26.75 26.83
N VAL A 399 4.03 25.78 27.65
CA VAL A 399 4.01 24.37 27.30
C VAL A 399 2.54 23.96 27.11
N SER A 400 2.08 23.92 25.87
CA SER A 400 0.80 23.34 25.51
C SER A 400 0.92 21.82 25.53
N LEU A 401 0.48 21.22 26.63
CA LEU A 401 0.16 19.79 26.70
C LEU A 401 -0.91 19.46 25.65
N LEU A 402 -0.54 18.59 24.72
CA LEU A 402 -1.40 17.98 23.72
C LEU A 402 -2.64 17.34 24.38
N LYS A 403 -3.82 17.86 24.04
CA LYS A 403 -5.11 17.24 24.32
C LYS A 403 -5.41 16.24 23.19
N PRO A 404 -5.81 14.98 23.49
CA PRO A 404 -6.03 13.98 22.45
C PRO A 404 -7.29 14.29 21.63
N LEU A 405 -7.15 14.16 20.30
CA LEU A 405 -8.22 14.27 19.32
C LEU A 405 -9.25 13.15 19.53
N ARG A 406 -10.47 13.55 19.88
CA ARG A 406 -11.68 12.70 19.87
C ARG A 406 -12.12 12.56 18.40
N ALA A 407 -12.28 11.32 17.94
CA ALA A 407 -12.79 11.02 16.60
C ALA A 407 -14.25 11.49 16.43
N PRO A 408 -14.66 11.99 15.25
CA PRO A 408 -16.06 12.28 14.97
C PRO A 408 -16.85 10.99 14.73
N ALA A 409 -18.00 10.89 15.40
CA ALA A 409 -19.00 9.85 15.21
C ALA A 409 -19.64 9.96 13.81
N GLY A 410 -19.96 8.78 13.25
CA GLY A 410 -20.29 8.62 11.83
C GLY A 410 -21.61 9.22 11.38
N SER A 411 -21.60 9.66 10.12
CA SER A 411 -22.77 9.89 9.30
C SER A 411 -23.02 8.66 8.41
N ARG A 412 -24.24 8.12 8.46
CA ARG A 412 -24.75 7.11 7.53
C ARG A 412 -25.00 7.75 6.15
N PRO A 413 -24.82 7.03 5.03
CA PRO A 413 -25.26 7.49 3.72
C PRO A 413 -26.76 7.19 3.51
N PRO A 414 -27.46 8.00 2.68
CA PRO A 414 -28.82 7.71 2.27
C PRO A 414 -28.83 6.62 1.19
N THR A 415 -29.77 5.69 1.35
CA THR A 415 -30.17 4.70 0.35
C THR A 415 -30.86 5.38 -0.83
N ARG A 416 -30.48 5.00 -2.04
CA ARG A 416 -31.35 5.01 -3.22
C ARG A 416 -31.45 3.59 -3.74
#